data_AF-A0AAW1STD9-F1
#
_entry.id   AF-A0AAW1STD9-F1
#
_cell.length_a   1.000
_cell.length_b   1.000
_cell.length_c   1.000
_cell.angle_alpha   90.00
_cell.angle_beta   90.00
_cell.angle_gamma   90.00
#
_symmetry.space_group_name_H-M   'P 1'
#
loop_
_entity.id
_entity.type
_entity.pdbx_description
1 polymer ?
#
loop_
_entity_poly.entity_id
_entity_poly.type
_entity_poly.pdbx_seq_one_letter_code
_entity_poly.pdbx_strand_id
1 'polypeptide(L)'
;EGKMFSPGNLRATFDNPNYEKLISYYIGEKYTLRYTGGMVPDVFQIIVKEKGVFVNVTSPSTKAKLRLLFEVAPLGLLIEKAGGHSSGDGQLKSCLDIPIENHDQRAEVCYGSRAEVQRFEEMVYDSSPRFAGQGATK
;
A
#
# COMPACT_ATOMS: atom_id res chain seq x y z
N GLU A 1 15.87 2.25 6.43
CA GLU A 1 14.51 2.00 6.94
C GLU A 1 14.10 3.04 7.96
N GLY A 2 12.89 3.58 7.86
CA GLY A 2 12.30 4.25 9.02
C GLY A 2 10.80 4.07 9.06
N LYS A 3 10.28 4.06 10.29
CA LYS A 3 8.97 3.52 10.63
C LYS A 3 7.90 4.61 10.52
N MET A 4 7.24 4.71 9.36
CA MET A 4 6.10 5.60 9.13
C MET A 4 5.01 4.84 8.37
N PHE A 5 3.75 4.98 8.77
CA PHE A 5 2.63 4.38 8.06
C PHE A 5 1.48 5.37 7.87
N SER A 6 0.79 5.23 6.74
CA SER A 6 -0.34 6.04 6.33
C SER A 6 -1.52 5.16 5.92
N PRO A 7 -2.51 4.97 6.81
CA PRO A 7 -3.68 4.17 6.51
C PRO A 7 -4.77 4.99 5.80
N GLY A 8 -4.91 4.79 4.49
CA GLY A 8 -5.92 5.42 3.64
C GLY A 8 -7.37 5.10 4.02
N ASN A 9 -7.60 4.08 4.84
CA ASN A 9 -8.95 3.68 5.25
C ASN A 9 -9.03 2.73 6.47
N LEU A 10 -8.84 3.24 7.69
CA LEU A 10 -8.99 2.43 8.90
C LEU A 10 -10.38 1.76 9.08
N ARG A 11 -11.44 2.21 8.39
CA ARG A 11 -12.76 1.54 8.45
C ARG A 11 -12.72 0.09 7.99
N ALA A 12 -11.82 -0.27 7.09
CA ALA A 12 -11.69 -1.64 6.60
C ALA A 12 -11.23 -2.62 7.69
N THR A 13 -10.62 -2.15 8.79
CA THR A 13 -10.19 -3.03 9.89
C THR A 13 -11.36 -3.64 10.66
N PHE A 14 -12.58 -3.11 10.49
CA PHE A 14 -13.77 -3.62 11.17
C PHE A 14 -14.12 -5.05 10.75
N ASP A 15 -13.97 -5.36 9.47
CA ASP A 15 -14.37 -6.63 8.84
C ASP A 15 -13.29 -7.22 7.91
N ASN A 16 -12.07 -6.69 7.97
CA ASN A 16 -10.87 -7.29 7.38
C ASN A 16 -9.84 -7.57 8.51
N PRO A 17 -9.84 -8.79 9.09
CA PRO A 17 -8.99 -9.12 10.24
C PRO A 17 -7.50 -9.14 9.89
N ASN A 18 -7.14 -9.42 8.63
CA ASN A 18 -5.75 -9.41 8.18
C ASN A 18 -5.22 -7.97 8.07
N TYR A 19 -6.06 -7.04 7.59
CA TYR A 19 -5.70 -5.62 7.62
C TYR A 19 -5.63 -5.06 9.05
N GLU A 20 -6.53 -5.47 9.95
CA GLU A 20 -6.44 -5.12 11.37
C GLU A 20 -5.09 -5.55 11.97
N LYS A 21 -4.67 -6.81 11.73
CA LYS A 21 -3.36 -7.31 12.17
C LYS A 21 -2.20 -6.46 11.65
N LEU A 22 -2.24 -6.03 10.39
CA LEU A 22 -1.21 -5.17 9.80
C LEU A 22 -1.14 -3.80 10.51
N ILE A 23 -2.29 -3.16 10.74
CA ILE A 23 -2.35 -1.88 11.45
C ILE A 23 -1.84 -2.04 12.89
N SER A 24 -2.28 -3.09 13.59
CA SER A 24 -1.83 -3.43 14.94
C SER A 24 -0.32 -3.71 14.99
N TYR A 25 0.25 -4.35 13.97
CA TYR A 25 1.71 -4.51 13.82
C TYR A 25 2.43 -3.16 13.72
N TYR A 26 1.98 -2.24 12.87
CA TYR A 26 2.61 -0.92 12.76
C TYR A 26 2.58 -0.16 14.07
N ILE A 27 1.49 -0.23 14.83
CA ILE A 27 1.36 0.38 16.15
C ILE A 27 2.32 -0.29 17.15
N GLY A 28 2.33 -1.62 17.21
CA GLY A 28 3.21 -2.40 18.10
C GLY A 28 4.70 -2.14 17.85
N GLU A 29 5.07 -1.99 16.58
CA GLU A 29 6.44 -1.69 16.15
C GLU A 29 6.82 -0.20 16.26
N LYS A 30 5.92 0.63 16.80
CA LYS A 30 6.11 2.08 17.01
C LYS A 30 6.33 2.86 15.70
N TYR A 31 5.61 2.50 14.63
CA TYR A 31 5.57 3.32 13.43
C TYR A 31 4.89 4.65 13.73
N THR A 32 5.44 5.71 13.14
CA THR A 32 4.86 7.03 13.21
C THR A 32 3.65 7.12 12.29
N LEU A 33 2.45 7.31 12.84
CA LEU A 33 1.24 7.54 12.06
C LEU A 33 1.31 8.90 11.35
N ARG A 34 1.11 8.89 10.03
CA ARG A 34 0.96 10.09 9.19
C ARG A 34 -0.19 9.89 8.24
N TYR A 35 -1.32 10.53 8.54
CA TYR A 35 -2.49 10.50 7.68
C TYR A 35 -3.08 11.90 7.60
N THR A 36 -2.98 12.51 6.44
CA THR A 36 -3.48 13.86 6.18
C THR A 36 -4.91 13.86 5.64
N GLY A 37 -5.42 12.70 5.21
CA GLY A 37 -6.70 12.57 4.53
C GLY A 37 -6.62 12.73 3.01
N GLY A 38 -5.42 13.00 2.47
CA GLY A 38 -5.16 13.07 1.03
C GLY A 38 -4.07 12.09 0.61
N MET A 39 -4.35 11.25 -0.38
CA MET A 39 -3.37 10.28 -0.89
C MET A 39 -2.09 10.97 -1.39
N VAL A 40 -2.21 12.08 -2.13
CA VAL A 40 -1.05 12.79 -2.69
C VAL A 40 -0.07 13.27 -1.61
N PRO A 41 -0.46 14.05 -0.59
CA PRO A 41 0.46 14.46 0.47
C PRO A 41 1.02 13.28 1.29
N ASP A 42 0.22 12.24 1.52
CA ASP A 42 0.65 11.06 2.28
C ASP A 42 1.72 10.25 1.52
N VAL A 43 1.53 10.03 0.22
CA VAL A 43 2.50 9.34 -0.66
C VAL A 43 3.73 10.21 -0.92
N PHE A 44 3.55 11.52 -1.11
CA PHE A 44 4.67 12.45 -1.30
C PHE A 44 5.64 12.44 -0.10
N GLN A 45 5.12 12.34 1.13
CA GLN A 45 5.99 12.20 2.31
C GLN A 45 6.81 10.91 2.27
N ILE A 46 6.26 9.79 1.78
CA ILE A 46 6.99 8.53 1.66
C ILE A 46 8.18 8.70 0.69
N ILE A 47 7.97 9.36 -0.44
CA ILE A 47 9.01 9.65 -1.42
C ILE A 47 10.09 10.54 -0.81
N VAL A 48 9.71 11.70 -0.23
CA VAL A 48 10.67 12.69 0.30
C VAL A 48 11.44 12.18 1.51
N LYS A 49 10.81 11.36 2.36
CA LYS A 49 11.47 10.78 3.53
C LYS A 49 12.21 9.49 3.21
N GLU A 50 12.07 8.98 1.99
CA GLU A 50 12.62 7.71 1.50
C GLU A 50 12.24 6.51 2.39
N LYS A 51 11.09 6.60 3.06
CA LYS A 51 10.64 5.61 4.03
C LYS A 51 9.13 5.65 4.26
N GLY A 52 8.61 4.52 4.68
CA GLY A 52 7.23 4.34 5.12
C GLY A 52 6.35 3.64 4.09
N VAL A 53 5.07 3.55 4.43
CA VAL A 53 4.08 2.78 3.70
C VAL A 53 2.72 3.48 3.71
N PHE A 54 2.07 3.52 2.55
CA PHE A 54 0.68 3.95 2.38
C PHE A 54 -0.15 2.71 2.02
N VAL A 55 -1.28 2.51 2.69
CA VAL A 55 -2.15 1.34 2.47
C VAL A 55 -3.61 1.76 2.40
N ASN A 56 -4.33 1.27 1.39
CA ASN A 56 -5.77 1.48 1.23
C ASN A 56 -6.39 0.21 0.65
N VAL A 57 -7.05 -0.60 1.49
CA VAL A 57 -7.54 -1.95 1.14
C VAL A 57 -9.06 -2.03 1.11
N THR A 58 -9.63 -2.96 0.36
CA THR A 58 -11.06 -3.20 0.45
C THR A 58 -11.44 -4.09 1.63
N SER A 59 -12.72 -4.06 1.98
CA SER A 59 -13.37 -5.00 2.89
C SER A 59 -14.84 -5.17 2.48
N PRO A 60 -15.57 -6.16 3.02
CA PRO A 60 -16.99 -6.36 2.70
C PRO A 60 -17.84 -5.08 2.84
N SER A 61 -17.57 -4.27 3.86
CA SER A 61 -18.24 -2.99 4.11
C SER A 61 -17.53 -1.76 3.53
N THR A 62 -16.25 -1.87 3.15
CA THR A 62 -15.44 -0.76 2.64
C THR A 62 -14.98 -1.02 1.21
N LYS A 63 -15.68 -0.41 0.23
CA LYS A 63 -15.31 -0.49 -1.19
C LYS A 63 -14.03 0.29 -1.51
N ALA A 64 -13.37 -0.07 -2.62
CA ALA A 64 -12.24 0.65 -3.18
C ALA A 64 -12.62 2.11 -3.47
N LYS A 65 -11.74 3.05 -3.11
CA LYS A 65 -12.02 4.49 -3.21
C LYS A 65 -11.23 5.19 -4.31
N LEU A 66 -10.01 4.77 -4.57
CA LEU A 66 -9.07 5.45 -5.45
C LEU A 66 -9.22 4.95 -6.88
N ARG A 67 -9.29 5.85 -7.87
CA ARG A 67 -9.37 5.48 -9.29
C ARG A 67 -8.01 5.04 -9.82
N LEU A 68 -8.00 3.91 -10.51
CA LEU A 68 -6.80 3.31 -11.06
C LEU A 68 -6.09 4.25 -12.03
N LEU A 69 -6.81 4.77 -13.02
CA LEU A 69 -6.25 5.50 -14.16
C LEU A 69 -5.54 6.82 -13.77
N PHE A 70 -6.10 7.59 -12.84
CA PHE A 70 -5.65 8.96 -12.58
C PHE A 70 -5.27 9.25 -11.12
N GLU A 71 -5.44 8.29 -10.21
CA GLU A 71 -4.97 8.41 -8.83
C GLU A 71 -3.88 7.36 -8.54
N VAL A 72 -4.21 6.08 -8.74
CA VAL A 72 -3.32 4.97 -8.37
C VAL A 72 -2.13 4.87 -9.32
N ALA A 73 -2.36 4.61 -10.61
CA ALA A 73 -1.28 4.37 -11.57
C ALA A 73 -0.27 5.54 -11.68
N PRO A 74 -0.67 6.83 -11.71
CA PRO A 74 0.29 7.93 -11.75
C PRO A 74 1.21 7.98 -10.51
N LEU A 75 0.68 7.75 -9.30
CA LEU A 75 1.51 7.72 -8.09
C LEU A 75 2.35 6.45 -8.01
N GLY A 76 1.82 5.31 -8.44
CA GLY A 76 2.58 4.07 -8.58
C GLY A 76 3.81 4.25 -9.47
N LEU A 77 3.67 4.95 -10.60
CA LEU A 77 4.78 5.26 -11.49
C LEU A 77 5.86 6.10 -10.79
N LEU A 78 5.47 7.13 -10.04
CA LEU A 78 6.43 7.95 -9.29
C LEU A 78 7.16 7.15 -8.20
N ILE A 79 6.41 6.35 -7.43
CA ILE A 79 6.96 5.51 -6.36
C ILE A 79 7.96 4.49 -6.92
N GLU A 80 7.59 3.77 -7.97
CA GLU A 80 8.45 2.73 -8.55
C GLU A 80 9.68 3.31 -9.26
N LYS A 81 9.53 4.48 -9.92
CA LYS A 81 10.69 5.19 -10.48
C LYS A 81 11.62 5.76 -9.40
N ALA A 82 11.13 5.97 -8.18
CA ALA A 82 11.95 6.32 -7.02
C ALA A 82 12.56 5.10 -6.30
N GLY A 83 12.44 3.88 -6.86
CA GLY A 83 12.96 2.65 -6.26
C GLY A 83 12.05 2.03 -5.19
N GLY A 84 10.89 2.64 -4.94
CA GLY A 84 9.82 2.05 -4.15
C GLY A 84 9.11 0.93 -4.91
N HIS A 85 8.11 0.33 -4.28
CA HIS A 85 7.29 -0.72 -4.86
C HIS A 85 5.81 -0.41 -4.62
N SER A 86 4.95 -0.99 -5.44
CA SER A 86 3.51 -0.96 -5.25
C SER A 86 2.93 -2.38 -5.24
N SER A 87 1.81 -2.58 -4.54
CA SER A 87 0.94 -3.75 -4.67
C SER A 87 -0.46 -3.25 -4.94
N GLY A 88 -1.10 -3.73 -6.00
CA GLY A 88 -2.39 -3.22 -6.45
C GLY A 88 -3.47 -4.29 -6.52
N ASP A 89 -4.69 -3.89 -6.16
CA ASP A 89 -5.94 -4.63 -6.35
C ASP A 89 -5.97 -6.04 -5.75
N GLY A 90 -5.13 -6.31 -4.75
CA GLY A 90 -5.05 -7.62 -4.09
C GLY A 90 -4.49 -8.72 -4.98
N GLN A 91 -3.97 -8.37 -6.16
CA GLN A 91 -3.47 -9.31 -7.16
C GLN A 91 -1.99 -9.66 -6.97
N LEU A 92 -1.36 -9.20 -5.88
CA LEU A 92 0.06 -9.46 -5.56
C LEU A 92 1.03 -9.09 -6.69
N LYS A 93 0.75 -7.97 -7.38
CA LYS A 93 1.55 -7.43 -8.48
C LYS A 93 1.61 -5.90 -8.39
N SER A 94 2.48 -5.27 -9.18
CA SER A 94 2.51 -3.80 -9.27
C SER A 94 1.14 -3.26 -9.64
N CYS A 95 0.77 -2.10 -9.09
CA CYS A 95 -0.43 -1.40 -9.52
C CYS A 95 -0.36 -0.95 -11.00
N LEU A 96 0.84 -0.86 -11.57
CA LEU A 96 1.06 -0.55 -12.99
C LEU A 96 0.79 -1.75 -13.91
N ASP A 97 0.78 -2.97 -13.35
CA ASP A 97 0.48 -4.21 -14.07
C ASP A 97 -1.02 -4.57 -14.03
N ILE A 98 -1.86 -3.69 -13.47
CA ILE A 98 -3.31 -3.86 -13.47
C ILE A 98 -3.86 -3.32 -14.79
N PRO A 99 -4.55 -4.15 -15.61
CA PRO A 99 -5.25 -3.67 -16.79
C PRO A 99 -6.35 -2.68 -16.41
N ILE A 100 -6.44 -1.60 -17.19
CA ILE A 100 -7.51 -0.59 -17.05
C ILE A 100 -8.67 -1.02 -17.92
N GLU A 101 -9.74 -1.49 -17.30
CA GLU A 101 -10.95 -1.98 -17.99
C GLU A 101 -11.95 -0.85 -18.25
N ASN A 102 -11.97 0.18 -17.39
CA ASN A 102 -12.82 1.36 -17.55
C ASN A 102 -12.21 2.59 -16.84
N HIS A 103 -12.62 3.78 -17.25
CA HIS A 103 -12.05 5.04 -16.74
C HIS A 103 -12.34 5.30 -15.26
N ASP A 104 -13.41 4.72 -14.71
CA ASP A 104 -13.84 4.88 -13.32
C ASP A 104 -13.42 3.70 -12.42
N GLN A 105 -12.61 2.77 -12.94
CA GLN A 105 -12.14 1.60 -12.21
C GLN A 105 -11.42 2.04 -10.95
N ARG A 106 -11.80 1.46 -9.81
CA ARG A 106 -11.18 1.74 -8.52
C ARG A 106 -10.36 0.54 -8.08
N ALA A 107 -9.27 0.80 -7.38
CA ALA A 107 -8.38 -0.23 -6.88
C ALA A 107 -8.03 0.03 -5.41
N GLU A 108 -7.79 -1.07 -4.69
CA GLU A 108 -6.95 -1.02 -3.50
C GLU A 108 -5.48 -0.88 -3.89
N VAL A 109 -4.69 -0.29 -2.99
CA VAL A 109 -3.27 -0.11 -3.25
C VAL A 109 -2.44 -0.04 -1.97
N CYS A 110 -1.22 -0.55 -2.06
CA CYS A 110 -0.13 -0.31 -1.14
C CYS A 110 1.06 0.32 -1.89
N TYR A 111 1.68 1.36 -1.30
CA TYR A 111 2.94 1.94 -1.75
C TYR A 111 3.95 1.96 -0.62
N GLY A 112 5.22 1.68 -0.91
CA GLY A 112 6.27 1.81 0.10
C GLY A 112 7.62 1.28 -0.37
N SER A 113 8.49 1.01 0.59
CA SER A 113 9.72 0.25 0.31
C SER A 113 9.39 -1.20 -0.04
N ARG A 114 10.33 -1.91 -0.67
CA ARG A 114 10.19 -3.35 -0.95
C ARG A 114 9.77 -4.15 0.28
N ALA A 115 10.42 -3.93 1.43
CA ALA A 115 10.14 -4.65 2.67
C ALA A 115 8.74 -4.33 3.23
N GLU A 116 8.29 -3.08 3.11
CA GLU A 116 6.94 -2.70 3.55
C GLU A 116 5.85 -3.30 2.66
N VAL A 117 6.05 -3.29 1.34
CA VAL A 117 5.08 -3.86 0.39
C VAL A 117 5.03 -5.37 0.50
N GLN A 118 6.19 -6.03 0.67
CA GLN A 118 6.24 -7.47 0.97
C GLN A 118 5.47 -7.79 2.26
N ARG A 119 5.70 -7.05 3.34
CA ARG A 119 4.99 -7.25 4.61
C ARG A 119 3.49 -7.05 4.44
N PHE A 120 3.07 -6.03 3.69
CA PHE A 120 1.67 -5.81 3.36
C PHE A 120 1.07 -7.03 2.65
N GLU A 121 1.74 -7.55 1.62
CA GLU A 121 1.30 -8.75 0.88
C GLU A 121 1.17 -9.97 1.81
N GLU A 122 2.20 -10.25 2.61
CA GLU A 122 2.26 -11.36 3.55
C GLU A 122 1.19 -11.27 4.65
N MET A 123 0.94 -10.09 5.21
CA MET A 123 0.01 -9.94 6.33
C MET A 123 -1.45 -9.78 5.90
N VAL A 124 -1.71 -9.18 4.72
CA VAL A 124 -3.08 -8.94 4.24
C VAL A 124 -3.61 -10.12 3.43
N TYR A 125 -2.77 -10.74 2.60
CA TYR A 125 -3.17 -11.81 1.67
C TYR A 125 -2.45 -13.14 1.92
N ASP A 126 -1.72 -13.27 3.03
CA ASP A 126 -1.03 -14.49 3.45
C ASP A 126 -0.03 -15.03 2.40
N SER A 127 0.46 -14.17 1.49
CA SER A 127 1.32 -14.56 0.38
C SER A 127 2.05 -13.38 -0.26
N SER A 128 3.29 -13.60 -0.69
CA SER A 128 4.12 -12.58 -1.37
C SER A 128 5.16 -13.22 -2.31
N PRO A 129 4.73 -13.99 -3.33
CA PRO A 129 5.62 -14.84 -4.12
C PRO A 129 6.65 -14.06 -4.93
N ARG A 130 6.32 -12.83 -5.35
CA ARG A 130 7.22 -11.97 -6.13
C ARG A 130 8.40 -11.40 -5.34
N PHE A 131 8.35 -11.47 -4.01
CA PHE A 131 9.45 -11.05 -3.13
C PHE A 131 10.17 -12.24 -2.47
N ALA A 132 9.70 -13.46 -2.67
CA ALA A 132 10.34 -14.67 -2.17
C ALA A 132 11.76 -14.85 -2.77
N GLY A 133 12.75 -15.13 -1.92
CA GLY A 133 14.12 -15.47 -2.35
C GLY A 133 15.05 -14.31 -2.69
N GLN A 134 14.56 -13.07 -2.68
CA GLN A 134 15.41 -11.88 -2.77
C GLN A 134 15.56 -11.29 -1.36
N GLY A 135 16.72 -11.51 -0.73
CA GLY A 135 17.03 -10.92 0.58
C GLY A 135 16.90 -9.39 0.51
N ALA A 136 16.49 -8.76 1.62
CA ALA A 136 16.43 -7.30 1.72
C ALA A 136 17.80 -6.72 1.36
N THR A 137 17.94 -6.18 0.15
CA THR A 137 19.13 -5.43 -0.25
C THR A 137 19.22 -4.23 0.67
N LYS A 138 20.26 -4.21 1.51
CA LYS A 138 20.58 -3.12 2.44
C LYS A 138 20.87 -1.82 1.70
#